data_AF-A0A7S6MHL0-F1
#
_entry.id   AF-A0A7S6MHL0-F1
#
_cell.length_a   1.000
_cell.length_b   1.000
_cell.length_c   1.000
_cell.angle_alpha   90.00
_cell.angle_beta   90.00
_cell.angle_gamma   90.00
#
_symmetry.space_group_name_H-M   'P 1'
#
loop_
_entity.id
_entity.type
_entity.pdbx_description
1 polymer ?
#
loop_
_entity_poly.entity_id
_entity_poly.type
_entity_poly.pdbx_seq_one_letter_code
_entity_poly.pdbx_strand_id
1 'polypeptide(L)'
;MHPIVPVIMSLGAILFLIGIGIQAWFGVKRINTIKLRGKEYKLWQFVAVTAGLGTTLFMISVLIPKYIPYQPEQAPQTVSVLPENLKYELESTLSSLNLNNDAMKAAINRFQIEYQMASQKGDKNTMDLLALEMAYRVRMELEKREIPESRIEREVERVLAILKQPAKQDGK
;
A
#
# COMPACT_ATOMS: atom_id res chain seq x y z
N MET A 1 2.44 5.42 -3.03
CA MET A 1 0.98 5.53 -2.81
C MET A 1 0.32 5.67 -4.16
N HIS A 2 -0.67 4.82 -4.51
CA HIS A 2 -1.30 4.91 -5.83
C HIS A 2 -2.00 6.27 -5.91
N PRO A 3 -1.70 7.14 -6.89
CA PRO A 3 -2.16 8.53 -6.90
C PRO A 3 -3.69 8.66 -6.95
N ILE A 4 -4.39 7.57 -7.27
CA ILE A 4 -5.84 7.46 -7.27
C ILE A 4 -6.45 7.51 -5.85
N VAL A 5 -5.77 6.97 -4.83
CA VAL A 5 -6.35 6.88 -3.46
C VAL A 5 -6.50 8.26 -2.81
N PRO A 6 -5.49 9.15 -2.81
CA PRO A 6 -5.67 10.51 -2.31
C PRO A 6 -6.70 11.30 -3.13
N VAL A 7 -6.79 11.06 -4.44
CA VAL A 7 -7.75 11.73 -5.35
C VAL A 7 -9.19 11.34 -5.02
N ILE A 8 -9.49 10.06 -4.81
CA ILE A 8 -10.85 9.63 -4.43
C ILE A 8 -11.21 10.12 -3.03
N MET A 9 -10.27 10.07 -2.07
CA MET A 9 -10.48 10.55 -0.70
C MET A 9 -10.78 12.06 -0.67
N SER A 10 -9.97 12.86 -1.37
CA SER A 10 -10.16 14.31 -1.49
C SER A 10 -11.47 14.65 -2.21
N LEU A 11 -11.82 13.94 -3.28
CA LEU A 11 -13.09 14.14 -4.00
C LEU A 11 -14.30 13.81 -3.11
N GLY A 12 -14.22 12.73 -2.33
CA GLY A 12 -15.26 12.37 -1.35
C GLY A 12 -15.41 13.42 -0.24
N ALA A 13 -14.31 13.93 0.30
CA ALA A 13 -14.32 14.99 1.30
C ALA A 13 -14.92 16.30 0.76
N ILE A 14 -14.58 16.67 -0.48
CA ILE A 14 -15.14 17.86 -1.15
C ILE A 14 -16.67 17.71 -1.32
N LEU A 15 -17.14 16.56 -1.80
CA LEU A 15 -18.58 16.30 -1.95
C LEU A 15 -19.32 16.34 -0.61
N PHE A 16 -18.72 15.78 0.45
CA PHE A 16 -19.28 15.79 1.79
C PHE A 16 -19.40 17.23 2.35
N LEU A 17 -18.36 18.05 2.19
CA LEU A 17 -18.38 19.45 2.62
C LEU A 17 -19.37 20.30 1.83
N ILE A 18 -19.52 20.06 0.52
CA ILE A 18 -20.55 20.71 -0.31
C ILE A 18 -21.95 20.33 0.19
N GLY A 19 -22.19 19.05 0.51
CA GLY A 19 -23.46 18.58 1.07
C GLY A 19 -23.81 19.27 2.39
N ILE A 20 -22.85 19.37 3.32
CA ILE A 20 -23.03 20.07 4.60
C ILE A 20 -23.24 21.57 4.40
N GLY A 21 -22.45 22.21 3.51
CA GLY A 21 -22.56 23.64 3.24
C GLY A 21 -23.92 24.03 2.65
N ILE A 22 -24.44 23.23 1.72
CA ILE A 22 -25.79 23.42 1.16
C ILE A 22 -26.85 23.20 2.25
N GLN A 23 -26.72 22.15 3.06
CA GLN A 23 -27.67 21.89 4.15
C GLN A 23 -27.69 23.02 5.19
N ALA A 24 -26.53 23.54 5.58
CA ALA A 24 -26.41 24.65 6.52
C ALA A 24 -26.98 25.96 5.94
N TRP A 25 -26.65 26.27 4.68
CA TRP A 25 -27.09 27.52 4.04
C TRP A 25 -28.60 27.56 3.79
N PHE A 26 -29.20 26.44 3.35
CA PHE A 26 -30.64 26.34 3.14
C PHE A 26 -31.42 26.14 4.44
N GLY A 27 -30.81 25.51 5.46
CA GLY A 27 -31.36 25.43 6.82
C GLY A 27 -31.55 26.80 7.46
N VAL A 28 -30.59 27.72 7.29
CA VAL A 28 -30.70 29.11 7.75
C VAL A 28 -31.78 29.89 6.99
N LYS A 29 -31.97 29.61 5.69
CA LYS A 29 -32.99 30.28 4.86
C LYS A 29 -34.40 29.66 4.95
N ARG A 30 -34.61 28.53 5.66
CA ARG A 30 -35.88 27.76 5.71
C ARG A 30 -36.48 27.43 4.33
N ILE A 31 -35.64 27.28 3.31
CA ILE A 31 -36.07 26.96 1.94
C ILE A 31 -35.97 25.44 1.75
N ASN A 32 -37.10 24.77 1.54
CA ASN A 32 -37.16 23.30 1.43
C ASN A 32 -37.01 22.75 0.00
N THR A 33 -36.76 23.61 -0.99
CA THR A 33 -36.66 23.23 -2.41
C THR A 33 -35.39 23.81 -3.05
N ILE A 34 -34.67 22.95 -3.79
CA ILE A 34 -33.51 23.33 -4.61
C ILE A 34 -33.91 23.18 -6.08
N LYS A 35 -33.64 24.21 -6.89
CA LYS A 35 -33.88 24.18 -8.34
C LYS A 35 -32.56 23.88 -9.05
N LEU A 36 -32.47 22.72 -9.70
CA LEU A 36 -31.27 22.26 -10.38
C LEU A 36 -31.64 21.79 -11.79
N ARG A 37 -31.01 22.38 -12.82
CA ARG A 37 -31.32 22.13 -14.25
C ARG A 37 -32.82 22.21 -14.58
N GLY A 38 -33.52 23.23 -14.05
CA GLY A 38 -34.94 23.46 -14.33
C GLY A 38 -35.92 22.50 -13.62
N LYS A 39 -35.42 21.51 -12.85
CA LYS A 39 -36.24 20.63 -12.01
C LYS A 39 -36.13 21.03 -10.54
N GLU A 40 -37.25 20.95 -9.83
CA GLU A 40 -37.33 21.23 -8.40
C GLU A 40 -37.15 19.93 -7.62
N TYR A 41 -36.16 19.92 -6.73
CA TYR A 41 -35.85 18.80 -5.86
C TYR A 41 -36.08 19.21 -4.40
N LYS A 42 -36.64 18.31 -3.60
CA LYS A 42 -36.77 18.53 -2.15
C LYS A 42 -35.38 18.51 -1.52
N LEU A 43 -35.07 19.50 -0.68
CA LEU A 43 -33.77 19.68 -0.03
C LEU A 43 -33.30 18.39 0.67
N TRP A 44 -34.20 17.73 1.40
CA TRP A 44 -33.87 16.50 2.13
C TRP A 44 -33.48 15.34 1.22
N GLN A 45 -34.10 15.21 0.04
CA GLN A 45 -33.71 14.21 -0.96
C GLN A 45 -32.34 14.53 -1.56
N PHE A 46 -32.06 15.80 -1.85
CA PHE A 46 -30.75 16.21 -2.36
C PHE A 46 -29.63 15.95 -1.34
N VAL A 47 -29.87 16.29 -0.07
CA VAL A 47 -28.92 16.04 1.03
C VAL A 47 -28.69 14.54 1.23
N ALA A 48 -29.75 13.74 1.26
CA ALA A 48 -29.63 12.29 1.42
C ALA A 48 -28.82 11.65 0.28
N VAL A 49 -29.06 12.07 -0.97
CA VAL A 49 -28.35 11.54 -2.15
C VAL A 49 -26.88 11.97 -2.15
N THR A 50 -26.59 13.24 -1.86
CA THR A 50 -25.21 13.76 -1.87
C THR A 50 -24.37 13.22 -0.71
N ALA A 51 -24.93 13.17 0.51
CA ALA A 51 -24.26 12.59 1.67
C ALA A 51 -24.08 11.07 1.53
N GLY A 52 -25.10 10.37 1.01
CA GLY A 52 -25.02 8.94 0.74
C GLY A 52 -23.96 8.59 -0.31
N LEU A 53 -23.90 9.37 -1.39
CA LEU A 53 -22.90 9.17 -2.44
C LEU A 53 -21.48 9.44 -1.92
N GLY A 54 -21.27 10.52 -1.16
CA GLY A 54 -19.99 10.84 -0.54
C GLY A 54 -19.50 9.76 0.42
N THR A 55 -20.39 9.25 1.28
CA THR A 55 -20.07 8.16 2.22
C THR A 55 -19.71 6.87 1.49
N THR A 56 -20.46 6.53 0.44
CA THR A 56 -20.20 5.33 -0.37
C THR A 56 -18.85 5.42 -1.09
N LEU A 57 -18.52 6.57 -1.67
CA LEU A 57 -17.21 6.82 -2.32
C LEU A 57 -16.06 6.70 -1.33
N PHE A 58 -16.21 7.26 -0.12
CA PHE A 58 -15.20 7.14 0.94
C PHE A 58 -14.99 5.67 1.34
N MET A 59 -16.08 4.92 1.53
CA MET A 59 -16.01 3.50 1.89
C MET A 59 -15.34 2.66 0.78
N ILE A 60 -15.67 2.91 -0.48
CA ILE A 60 -15.00 2.27 -1.62
C ILE A 60 -13.51 2.63 -1.66
N SER A 61 -13.15 3.90 -1.38
CA SER A 61 -11.76 4.35 -1.32
C SER A 61 -10.93 3.58 -0.28
N VAL A 62 -11.52 3.27 0.88
CA VAL A 62 -10.88 2.48 1.94
C VAL A 62 -10.76 1.00 1.55
N LEU A 63 -11.70 0.48 0.76
CA LEU A 63 -11.69 -0.92 0.31
C LEU A 63 -10.70 -1.19 -0.83
N ILE A 64 -10.44 -0.23 -1.72
CA ILE A 64 -9.50 -0.39 -2.85
C ILE A 64 -8.13 -0.96 -2.43
N PRO A 65 -7.42 -0.43 -1.41
CA PRO A 65 -6.13 -1.00 -0.99
C PRO A 65 -6.22 -2.41 -0.38
N LYS A 66 -7.40 -2.88 0.02
CA LYS A 66 -7.61 -4.24 0.54
C LYS A 66 -7.71 -5.30 -0.57
N TYR A 67 -8.20 -4.91 -1.76
CA TYR A 67 -8.43 -5.84 -2.88
C TYR A 67 -7.42 -5.69 -4.02
N ILE A 68 -6.71 -4.57 -4.10
CA ILE A 68 -5.65 -4.35 -5.09
C ILE A 68 -4.33 -4.19 -4.33
N PRO A 69 -3.46 -5.21 -4.29
CA PRO A 69 -2.12 -5.05 -3.77
C PRO A 69 -1.42 -3.96 -4.59
N TYR A 70 -0.87 -2.97 -3.90
CA TYR A 70 -0.13 -1.87 -4.50
C TYR A 70 0.93 -2.41 -5.47
N GLN A 71 0.74 -2.13 -6.76
CA GLN A 71 1.70 -2.43 -7.81
C GLN A 71 2.42 -1.10 -8.13
N PRO A 72 3.68 -0.92 -7.71
CA PRO A 72 4.45 0.25 -8.13
C PRO A 72 4.68 0.20 -9.64
N GLU A 73 4.78 1.36 -10.28
CA GLU A 73 5.18 1.50 -11.68
C GLU A 73 6.36 0.56 -11.98
N GLN A 74 6.22 -0.23 -13.03
CA GLN A 74 7.26 -1.13 -13.51
C GLN A 74 8.47 -0.29 -13.89
N ALA A 75 9.40 -0.14 -12.95
CA ALA A 75 10.74 0.33 -13.25
C ALA A 75 11.38 -0.65 -14.26
N PRO A 76 12.19 -0.15 -15.21
CA PRO A 76 12.80 -0.97 -16.26
C PRO A 76 13.55 -2.15 -15.64
N GLN A 77 13.53 -3.29 -16.34
CA GLN A 77 14.35 -4.46 -16.04
C GLN A 77 15.75 -4.04 -15.60
N THR A 78 16.12 -4.15 -14.31
CA THR A 78 17.49 -3.86 -13.89
C THR A 78 17.91 -4.68 -12.67
N VAL A 79 18.84 -5.59 -12.96
CA VAL A 79 19.95 -6.12 -12.16
C VAL A 79 19.65 -6.39 -10.68
N SER A 80 19.59 -7.67 -10.33
CA SER A 80 19.63 -8.11 -8.93
C SER A 80 20.84 -7.49 -8.25
N VAL A 81 20.61 -6.78 -7.15
CA VAL A 81 21.65 -6.05 -6.42
C VAL A 81 22.46 -6.99 -5.52
N LEU A 82 22.05 -8.26 -5.38
CA LEU A 82 22.80 -9.21 -4.57
C LEU A 82 23.99 -9.85 -5.32
N PRO A 83 25.10 -10.11 -4.61
CA PRO A 83 26.13 -11.01 -5.07
C PRO A 83 25.55 -12.38 -5.46
N GLU A 84 26.12 -13.00 -6.49
CA GLU A 84 25.57 -14.20 -7.11
C GLU A 84 25.39 -15.36 -6.11
N ASN A 85 26.34 -15.54 -5.19
CA ASN A 85 26.27 -16.55 -4.13
C ASN A 85 25.05 -16.34 -3.19
N LEU A 86 24.77 -15.10 -2.81
CA LEU A 86 23.62 -14.79 -1.94
C LEU A 86 22.31 -14.83 -2.69
N LYS A 87 22.32 -14.54 -4.00
CA LYS A 87 21.16 -14.74 -4.87
C LYS A 87 20.77 -16.23 -4.91
N TYR A 88 21.74 -17.13 -5.07
CA TYR A 88 21.51 -18.57 -5.01
C TYR A 88 20.98 -19.03 -3.64
N GLU A 89 21.56 -18.51 -2.54
CA GLU A 89 21.13 -18.84 -1.18
C GLU A 89 19.70 -18.35 -0.91
N LEU A 90 19.38 -17.14 -1.36
CA LEU A 90 18.04 -16.56 -1.27
C LEU A 90 17.03 -17.38 -2.08
N GLU A 91 17.34 -17.71 -3.33
CA GLU A 91 16.46 -18.48 -4.20
C GLU A 91 16.22 -19.90 -3.67
N SER A 92 17.27 -20.55 -3.15
CA SER A 92 17.16 -21.84 -2.48
C SER A 92 16.29 -21.75 -1.22
N THR A 93 16.51 -20.74 -0.38
CA THR A 93 15.74 -20.51 0.85
C THR A 93 14.26 -20.26 0.53
N LEU A 94 13.96 -19.37 -0.42
CA LEU A 94 12.59 -19.08 -0.84
C LEU A 94 11.90 -20.31 -1.45
N SER A 95 12.62 -21.09 -2.25
CA SER A 95 12.10 -22.34 -2.83
C SER A 95 11.79 -23.37 -1.74
N SER A 96 12.69 -23.54 -0.76
CA SER A 96 12.49 -24.46 0.37
C SER A 96 11.30 -24.07 1.26
N LEU A 97 11.05 -22.77 1.40
CA LEU A 97 9.91 -22.21 2.14
C LEU A 97 8.65 -22.08 1.29
N ASN A 98 8.72 -22.52 0.02
CA ASN A 98 7.66 -22.39 -0.99
C ASN A 98 7.20 -20.92 -1.21
N LEU A 99 8.04 -19.94 -0.88
CA LEU A 99 7.83 -18.50 -1.03
C LEU A 99 8.15 -17.97 -2.44
N ASN A 100 8.30 -18.85 -3.44
CA ASN A 100 8.76 -18.50 -4.79
C ASN A 100 7.67 -17.89 -5.70
N ASN A 101 6.63 -17.28 -5.13
CA ASN A 101 5.55 -16.67 -5.91
C ASN A 101 5.98 -15.30 -6.48
N ASP A 102 5.34 -14.88 -7.58
CA ASP A 102 5.69 -13.64 -8.27
C ASP A 102 5.53 -12.41 -7.36
N ALA A 103 4.55 -12.44 -6.46
CA ALA A 103 4.30 -11.36 -5.50
C ALA A 103 5.43 -11.20 -4.47
N MET A 104 6.09 -12.29 -4.06
CA MET A 104 7.23 -12.29 -3.16
C MET A 104 8.49 -11.86 -3.89
N LYS A 105 8.74 -12.38 -5.11
CA LYS A 105 9.87 -11.94 -5.95
C LYS A 105 9.84 -10.43 -6.20
N ALA A 106 8.66 -9.89 -6.53
CA ALA A 106 8.47 -8.46 -6.73
C ALA A 106 8.78 -7.65 -5.46
N ALA A 107 8.32 -8.10 -4.29
CA ALA A 107 8.58 -7.43 -3.02
C ALA A 107 10.07 -7.49 -2.63
N ILE A 108 10.73 -8.63 -2.86
CA ILE A 108 12.16 -8.80 -2.62
C ILE A 108 12.99 -7.86 -3.49
N ASN A 109 12.68 -7.79 -4.79
CA ASN A 109 13.38 -6.90 -5.70
C ASN A 109 13.20 -5.43 -5.27
N ARG A 110 11.98 -5.05 -4.90
CA ARG A 110 11.69 -3.71 -4.39
C ARG A 110 12.46 -3.41 -3.10
N PHE A 111 12.44 -4.34 -2.15
CA PHE A 111 13.20 -4.22 -0.91
C PHE A 111 14.69 -4.00 -1.21
N GLN A 112 15.30 -4.79 -2.10
CA GLN A 112 16.71 -4.65 -2.45
C GLN A 112 17.03 -3.26 -3.00
N ILE A 113 16.21 -2.76 -3.92
CA ILE A 113 16.43 -1.43 -4.52
C ILE A 113 16.28 -0.32 -3.47
N GLU A 114 15.15 -0.30 -2.74
CA GLU A 114 14.86 0.76 -1.77
C GLU A 114 15.81 0.73 -0.57
N TYR A 115 16.18 -0.46 -0.09
CA TYR A 115 17.10 -0.64 1.03
C TYR A 115 18.52 -0.18 0.67
N GLN A 116 18.98 -0.45 -0.55
CA GLN A 116 20.30 0.03 -1.02
C GLN A 116 20.31 1.54 -1.21
N MET A 117 19.23 2.13 -1.76
CA MET A 117 19.11 3.58 -1.85
C MET A 117 19.10 4.26 -0.47
N ALA A 118 18.39 3.69 0.50
CA ALA A 118 18.35 4.19 1.87
C ALA A 118 19.72 4.04 2.56
N SER A 119 20.40 2.91 2.35
CA SER A 119 21.75 2.64 2.84
C SER A 119 22.78 3.64 2.31
N GLN A 120 22.77 3.91 0.99
CA GLN A 120 23.65 4.91 0.37
C GLN A 120 23.41 6.33 0.90
N LYS A 121 22.18 6.66 1.28
CA LYS A 121 21.80 7.95 1.88
C LYS A 121 22.03 8.02 3.39
N GLY A 122 22.38 6.91 4.04
CA GLY A 122 22.47 6.80 5.50
C GLY A 122 21.12 6.95 6.21
N ASP A 123 19.99 6.74 5.51
CA ASP A 123 18.65 6.89 6.06
C ASP A 123 18.24 5.64 6.85
N LYS A 124 18.67 5.61 8.11
CA LYS A 124 18.41 4.49 9.02
C LYS A 124 16.90 4.26 9.26
N ASN A 125 16.09 5.31 9.31
CA ASN A 125 14.65 5.18 9.56
C ASN A 125 13.97 4.44 8.41
N THR A 126 14.32 4.79 7.17
CA THR A 126 13.80 4.10 6.00
C THR A 126 14.31 2.66 5.93
N MET A 127 15.57 2.40 6.26
CA MET A 127 16.11 1.03 6.32
C MET A 127 15.38 0.15 7.35
N ASP A 128 15.14 0.68 8.56
CA ASP A 128 14.44 -0.04 9.63
C ASP A 128 12.98 -0.30 9.25
N LEU A 129 12.30 0.67 8.62
CA LEU A 129 10.94 0.52 8.12
C LEU A 129 10.83 -0.54 7.01
N LEU A 130 11.73 -0.50 6.04
CA LEU A 130 11.79 -1.50 4.96
C LEU A 130 12.04 -2.90 5.51
N ALA A 131 12.94 -3.01 6.49
CA ALA A 131 13.23 -4.28 7.16
C ALA A 131 12.00 -4.84 7.88
N LEU A 132 11.25 -3.96 8.57
CA LEU A 132 10.01 -4.33 9.24
C LEU A 132 8.93 -4.77 8.25
N GLU A 133 8.72 -4.03 7.17
CA GLU A 133 7.74 -4.39 6.11
C GLU A 133 8.06 -5.76 5.53
N MET A 134 9.33 -5.99 5.16
CA MET A 134 9.74 -7.26 4.56
C MET A 134 9.60 -8.41 5.55
N ALA A 135 10.00 -8.23 6.81
CA ALA A 135 9.84 -9.23 7.86
C ALA A 135 8.36 -9.61 8.06
N TYR A 136 7.48 -8.61 8.16
CA TYR A 136 6.04 -8.83 8.29
C TYR A 136 5.47 -9.61 7.09
N ARG A 137 5.89 -9.26 5.87
CA ARG A 137 5.42 -9.91 4.66
C ARG A 137 5.86 -11.37 4.55
N VAL A 138 7.12 -11.66 4.89
CA VAL A 138 7.63 -13.05 4.95
C VAL A 138 6.87 -13.83 6.01
N ARG A 139 6.70 -13.28 7.21
CA ARG A 139 5.95 -13.89 8.31
C ARG A 139 4.52 -14.25 7.88
N MET A 140 3.78 -13.31 7.31
CA MET A 140 2.41 -13.54 6.82
C MET A 140 2.34 -14.67 5.79
N GLU A 141 3.31 -14.77 4.90
CA GLU A 141 3.35 -15.84 3.89
C GLU A 141 3.76 -17.20 4.47
N LEU A 142 4.52 -17.23 5.56
CA LEU A 142 4.86 -18.46 6.30
C LEU A 142 3.68 -18.92 7.19
N GLU A 143 2.97 -18.00 7.84
CA GLU A 143 1.78 -18.29 8.65
C GLU A 143 0.66 -18.90 7.80
N LYS A 144 0.46 -18.41 6.58
CA LYS A 144 -0.50 -18.99 5.60
C LYS A 144 -0.20 -20.44 5.24
N ARG A 145 1.02 -20.92 5.50
CA ARG A 145 1.50 -22.26 5.11
C ARG A 145 1.57 -23.22 6.29
N GLU A 146 0.94 -22.87 7.41
CA GLU A 146 0.85 -23.70 8.62
C GLU A 146 2.23 -24.10 9.18
N ILE A 147 3.25 -23.27 8.94
CA ILE A 147 4.57 -23.45 9.53
C ILE A 147 4.48 -23.18 11.04
N PRO A 148 5.14 -23.98 11.91
CA PRO A 148 5.10 -23.74 13.35
C PRO A 148 5.65 -22.36 13.69
N GLU A 149 4.96 -21.57 14.51
CA GLU A 149 5.41 -20.23 14.93
C GLU A 149 6.85 -20.21 15.45
N SER A 150 7.27 -21.29 16.12
CA SER A 150 8.64 -21.47 16.62
C SER A 150 9.72 -21.49 15.53
N ARG A 151 9.36 -21.79 14.28
CA ARG A 151 10.26 -21.73 13.11
C ARG A 151 10.09 -20.45 12.30
N ILE A 152 8.92 -19.82 12.35
CA ILE A 152 8.61 -18.64 11.53
C ILE A 152 9.64 -17.53 11.79
N GLU A 153 9.88 -17.18 13.06
CA GLU A 153 10.80 -16.08 13.38
C GLU A 153 12.23 -16.34 12.88
N ARG A 154 12.69 -17.60 13.01
CA ARG A 154 14.03 -18.00 12.54
C ARG A 154 14.16 -17.89 11.01
N GLU A 155 13.13 -18.31 10.27
CA GLU A 155 13.15 -18.24 8.81
C GLU A 155 12.98 -16.79 8.32
N VAL A 156 12.20 -15.98 9.02
CA VAL A 156 12.09 -14.52 8.77
C VAL A 156 13.45 -13.86 8.95
N GLU A 157 14.13 -14.12 10.07
CA GLU A 157 15.48 -13.59 10.34
C GLU A 157 16.48 -14.04 9.28
N ARG A 158 16.46 -15.32 8.87
CA ARG A 158 17.34 -15.85 7.82
C ARG A 158 17.14 -15.12 6.49
N VAL A 159 15.90 -14.99 6.03
CA VAL A 159 15.59 -14.28 4.78
C VAL A 159 16.01 -12.81 4.89
N LEU A 160 15.70 -12.16 6.00
CA LEU A 160 16.03 -10.76 6.23
C LEU A 160 17.55 -10.52 6.30
N ALA A 161 18.29 -11.44 6.91
CA ALA A 161 19.75 -11.37 7.00
C ALA A 161 20.40 -11.42 5.61
N ILE A 162 19.91 -12.30 4.71
CA ILE A 162 20.40 -12.36 3.33
C ILE A 162 20.08 -11.06 2.59
N LEU A 163 18.85 -10.54 2.75
CA LEU A 163 18.39 -9.34 2.03
C LEU A 163 19.07 -8.05 2.51
N LYS A 164 19.41 -7.94 3.79
CA LYS A 164 20.09 -6.77 4.38
C LYS A 164 21.57 -6.68 4.01
N GLN A 165 22.16 -7.76 3.47
CA GLN A 165 23.57 -7.72 3.12
C GLN A 165 23.81 -6.70 2.00
N PRO A 166 24.77 -5.78 2.17
CA PRO A 166 25.14 -4.88 1.10
C PRO A 166 25.66 -5.71 -0.08
N ALA A 167 25.29 -5.31 -1.28
CA ALA A 167 26.10 -5.66 -2.45
C ALA A 167 27.52 -5.24 -2.11
N LYS A 168 28.45 -6.19 -1.98
CA LYS A 168 29.85 -5.84 -1.78
C LYS A 168 30.22 -4.80 -2.84
N GLN A 169 30.61 -3.61 -2.40
CA GLN A 169 31.51 -2.80 -3.18
C GLN A 169 32.77 -3.65 -3.31
N ASP A 170 33.06 -4.14 -4.52
CA ASP A 170 34.39 -4.61 -4.83
C ASP A 170 35.35 -3.48 -4.44
N GLY A 171 36.15 -3.78 -3.42
CA GLY A 171 37.22 -2.91 -2.96
C GLY A 171 38.21 -2.68 -4.09
N LYS A 172 38.65 -1.44 -4.19
CA LYS A 172 39.86 -1.02 -4.88
C LYS A 172 41.04 -1.96 -4.65
#